data_AF-A0A3L7WVV3-F1
#
_entry.id   AF-A0A3L7WVV3-F1
#
_cell.length_a   1.000
_cell.length_b   1.000
_cell.length_c   1.000
_cell.angle_alpha   90.00
_cell.angle_beta   90.00
_cell.angle_gamma   90.00
#
_symmetry.space_group_name_H-M   'P 1'
#
loop_
_entity.id
_entity.type
_entity.pdbx_description
1 polymer ?
#
loop_
_entity_poly.entity_id
_entity_poly.type
_entity_poly.pdbx_seq_one_letter_code
_entity_poly.pdbx_strand_id
1 'polypeptide(L)'
;MTGLLCCVFRLRFLSVGLFLAGLLLSACESLPSPPPIPRPVEEMMQDFTLFTDPVSMLGERPPGSVKEAAEYYLQLFQPGDRLPRIFETTHIYDRTGTLLAEIFNEGRRTWAEIDRISPYLIDATIATEDSTFFFNFGIDARRIVGAAIQNAEAGEIVSGASTITMQTARTLFLLPTNRYNQSMERKSIELEMARQLSDRFSKAEILEIYLNLANYGHLAYGPEAASQVYFGKSAADLSQAEATLLAGIPQQPANLDLFTDFAAAKARQRVVLNLMVRHDYLQPEEADAIYRQPVRLNPRSDVTPSLTPHFTQFIEAELDRFLVGAHLVRVAAGGRWDSRRAGLEVTTT
;
A
#
# COMPACT_ATOMS: atom_id res chain seq x y z
N MET A 1 -20.14 -23.87 29.68
CA MET A 1 -21.27 -23.65 28.75
C MET A 1 -21.28 -22.17 28.47
N THR A 2 -20.58 -21.67 27.48
CA THR A 2 -20.82 -21.67 26.02
C THR A 2 -19.45 -21.47 25.35
N GLY A 3 -18.96 -22.16 24.31
CA GLY A 3 -19.59 -22.87 23.20
C GLY A 3 -19.13 -22.22 21.89
N LEU A 4 -17.83 -22.32 21.55
CA LEU A 4 -17.29 -21.92 20.23
C LEU A 4 -18.02 -22.73 19.14
N LEU A 5 -18.83 -22.08 18.30
CA LEU A 5 -19.37 -22.70 17.09
C LEU A 5 -18.41 -22.45 15.94
N CYS A 6 -17.63 -23.48 15.60
CA CYS A 6 -16.95 -23.62 14.32
C CYS A 6 -17.99 -24.04 13.27
N CYS A 7 -18.33 -23.16 12.33
CA CYS A 7 -19.22 -23.50 11.21
C CYS A 7 -18.43 -24.25 10.14
N VAL A 8 -18.46 -25.58 10.19
CA VAL A 8 -17.99 -26.46 9.12
C VAL A 8 -19.17 -26.77 8.20
N PHE A 9 -19.23 -26.15 7.03
CA PHE A 9 -20.20 -26.54 6.00
C PHE A 9 -19.64 -27.72 5.18
N ARG A 10 -20.31 -28.87 5.27
CA ARG A 10 -20.03 -30.07 4.46
C ARG A 10 -21.15 -30.23 3.44
N LEU A 11 -21.00 -29.71 2.23
CA LEU A 11 -21.95 -29.97 1.14
C LEU A 11 -21.62 -31.32 0.47
N ARG A 12 -22.63 -32.22 0.41
CA ARG A 12 -22.59 -33.44 -0.40
C ARG A 12 -22.88 -33.07 -1.86
N PHE A 13 -21.92 -33.34 -2.74
CA PHE A 13 -22.10 -33.26 -4.19
C PHE A 13 -22.93 -34.43 -4.71
N LEU A 14 -23.98 -34.16 -5.51
CA LEU A 14 -24.54 -35.12 -6.45
C LEU A 14 -23.94 -34.82 -7.84
N SER A 15 -23.02 -35.71 -8.25
CA SER A 15 -22.77 -36.14 -9.65
C SER A 15 -22.73 -35.08 -10.76
N VAL A 16 -21.56 -34.44 -10.95
CA VAL A 16 -20.74 -34.44 -12.20
C VAL A 16 -19.30 -34.14 -11.75
N GLY A 17 -18.34 -34.96 -12.14
CA GLY A 17 -16.98 -34.96 -11.60
C GLY A 17 -16.15 -33.74 -11.99
N LEU A 18 -15.80 -32.92 -11.00
CA LEU A 18 -14.54 -32.17 -10.89
C LEU A 18 -14.38 -31.82 -9.39
N PHE A 19 -13.51 -32.54 -8.69
CA PHE A 19 -13.24 -32.29 -7.26
C PHE A 19 -12.18 -31.20 -7.14
N LEU A 20 -12.59 -29.94 -6.94
CA LEU A 20 -11.72 -28.93 -6.31
C LEU A 20 -11.65 -29.28 -4.82
N ALA A 21 -10.54 -29.90 -4.41
CA ALA A 21 -10.30 -30.23 -3.02
C ALA A 21 -9.87 -28.97 -2.24
N GLY A 22 -10.83 -28.34 -1.57
CA GLY A 22 -10.58 -27.41 -0.46
C GLY A 22 -10.26 -25.96 -0.83
N LEU A 23 -11.28 -25.14 -1.04
CA LEU A 23 -11.17 -23.69 -0.79
C LEU A 23 -11.18 -23.48 0.74
N LEU A 24 -10.04 -23.12 1.33
CA LEU A 24 -10.00 -22.53 2.66
C LEU A 24 -10.24 -21.02 2.52
N LEU A 25 -11.51 -20.62 2.49
CA LEU A 25 -11.90 -19.21 2.61
C LEU A 25 -11.80 -18.82 4.09
N SER A 26 -10.72 -18.13 4.45
CA SER A 26 -10.65 -17.46 5.75
C SER A 26 -11.24 -16.05 5.61
N ALA A 27 -12.16 -15.73 6.53
CA ALA A 27 -12.78 -14.42 6.81
C ALA A 27 -13.69 -13.81 5.72
N CYS A 28 -14.98 -14.08 5.85
CA CYS A 28 -16.04 -13.14 5.47
C CYS A 28 -16.65 -12.61 6.78
N GLU A 29 -15.89 -11.79 7.51
CA GLU A 29 -16.50 -10.88 8.48
C GLU A 29 -17.24 -9.80 7.69
N SER A 30 -18.46 -9.50 8.11
CA SER A 30 -19.34 -8.55 7.45
C SER A 30 -18.63 -7.22 7.25
N LEU A 31 -18.38 -6.83 6.00
CA LEU A 31 -17.91 -5.49 5.66
C LEU A 31 -18.81 -4.47 6.39
N PRO A 32 -18.25 -3.47 7.09
CA PRO A 32 -19.04 -2.43 7.72
C PRO A 32 -19.94 -1.77 6.66
N SER A 33 -21.17 -1.42 7.04
CA SER A 33 -22.10 -0.73 6.16
C SER A 33 -21.41 0.48 5.54
N PRO A 34 -21.53 0.71 4.21
CA PRO A 34 -20.89 1.84 3.56
C PRO A 34 -21.31 3.13 4.29
N PRO A 35 -20.36 4.06 4.50
CA PRO A 35 -20.66 5.27 5.24
C PRO A 35 -21.83 6.04 4.60
N PRO A 36 -22.58 6.82 5.40
CA PRO A 36 -23.62 7.70 4.86
C PRO A 36 -23.01 8.61 3.78
N ILE A 37 -23.83 8.89 2.76
CA ILE A 37 -23.57 9.62 1.50
C ILE A 37 -22.16 10.24 1.43
N PRO A 38 -21.30 9.79 0.51
CA PRO A 38 -19.93 10.30 0.43
C PRO A 38 -19.93 11.80 0.11
N ARG A 39 -19.13 12.56 0.86
CA ARG A 39 -18.98 14.00 0.65
C ARG A 39 -17.79 14.26 -0.27
N PRO A 40 -17.96 14.97 -1.40
CA PRO A 40 -16.85 15.38 -2.26
C PRO A 40 -15.81 16.20 -1.49
N VAL A 41 -14.55 16.11 -1.91
CA VAL A 41 -13.45 16.94 -1.35
C VAL A 41 -13.79 18.42 -1.47
N GLU A 42 -14.52 18.83 -2.50
CA GLU A 42 -14.99 20.19 -2.74
C GLU A 42 -15.98 20.68 -1.67
N GLU A 43 -16.88 19.81 -1.19
CA GLU A 43 -17.79 20.14 -0.07
C GLU A 43 -17.01 20.20 1.26
N MET A 44 -15.99 19.34 1.43
CA MET A 44 -15.09 19.45 2.59
C MET A 44 -14.22 20.72 2.53
N MET A 45 -13.80 21.17 1.35
CA MET A 45 -13.09 22.44 1.19
C MET A 45 -14.00 23.63 1.54
N GLN A 46 -15.30 23.53 1.22
CA GLN A 46 -16.29 24.50 1.70
C GLN A 46 -16.40 24.48 3.23
N ASP A 47 -16.45 23.32 3.87
CA ASP A 47 -16.46 23.22 5.34
C ASP A 47 -15.17 23.77 5.98
N PHE A 48 -14.01 23.56 5.34
CA PHE A 48 -12.72 24.07 5.79
C PHE A 48 -12.63 25.59 5.69
N THR A 49 -13.17 26.17 4.60
CA THR A 49 -13.24 27.62 4.40
C THR A 49 -14.30 28.30 5.28
N LEU A 50 -15.32 27.56 5.73
CA LEU A 50 -16.43 28.06 6.55
C LEU A 50 -16.26 27.84 8.07
N PHE A 51 -15.13 27.28 8.53
CA PHE A 51 -14.79 27.09 9.96
C PHE A 51 -15.85 26.34 10.80
N THR A 52 -16.68 25.48 10.19
CA THR A 52 -17.87 24.98 10.88
C THR A 52 -17.59 23.86 11.90
N ASP A 53 -16.52 23.06 11.73
CA ASP A 53 -15.85 22.24 12.78
C ASP A 53 -14.70 21.41 12.16
N PRO A 54 -13.45 21.93 12.09
CA PRO A 54 -12.32 21.17 11.55
C PRO A 54 -11.88 20.00 12.43
N VAL A 55 -12.37 19.87 13.66
CA VAL A 55 -11.85 18.91 14.67
C VAL A 55 -12.43 17.50 14.50
N SER A 56 -13.56 17.35 13.80
CA SER A 56 -14.31 16.08 13.70
C SER A 56 -14.42 15.48 12.29
N MET A 57 -13.71 16.00 11.28
CA MET A 57 -13.92 15.62 9.87
C MET A 57 -13.70 14.13 9.57
N LEU A 58 -12.70 13.48 10.19
CA LEU A 58 -12.42 12.06 9.95
C LEU A 58 -13.33 11.08 10.72
N GLY A 59 -14.18 11.55 11.65
CA GLY A 59 -14.95 10.65 12.53
C GLY A 59 -14.07 9.75 13.41
N GLU A 60 -14.58 8.69 14.02
CA GLU A 60 -13.72 7.72 14.73
C GLU A 60 -13.04 6.76 13.75
N ARG A 61 -11.89 6.21 14.15
CA ARG A 61 -11.25 5.12 13.39
C ARG A 61 -12.19 3.90 13.37
N PRO A 62 -12.53 3.34 12.19
CA PRO A 62 -13.37 2.15 12.13
C PRO A 62 -12.66 0.96 12.80
N PRO A 63 -13.43 0.02 13.40
CA PRO A 63 -12.88 -1.22 13.94
C PRO A 63 -12.37 -2.10 12.79
N GLY A 64 -11.47 -3.04 13.13
CA GLY A 64 -10.88 -3.98 12.17
C GLY A 64 -9.38 -3.77 11.97
N SER A 65 -8.85 -4.43 10.95
CA SER A 65 -7.45 -4.33 10.54
C SER A 65 -7.10 -2.93 10.02
N VAL A 66 -5.80 -2.64 9.96
CA VAL A 66 -5.28 -1.36 9.43
C VAL A 66 -5.67 -1.19 7.96
N LYS A 67 -5.61 -2.28 7.18
CA LYS A 67 -6.05 -2.32 5.78
C LYS A 67 -7.52 -1.95 5.62
N GLU A 68 -8.40 -2.58 6.40
CA GLU A 68 -9.85 -2.30 6.35
C GLU A 68 -10.15 -0.85 6.73
N ALA A 69 -9.45 -0.31 7.73
CA ALA A 69 -9.59 1.09 8.11
C ALA A 69 -9.12 2.05 6.99
N ALA A 70 -7.98 1.76 6.35
CA ALA A 70 -7.49 2.54 5.22
C ALA A 70 -8.45 2.49 4.02
N GLU A 71 -9.00 1.31 3.71
CA GLU A 71 -9.97 1.13 2.64
C GLU A 71 -11.29 1.87 2.93
N TYR A 72 -11.79 1.80 4.17
CA TYR A 72 -12.96 2.57 4.60
C TYR A 72 -12.76 4.08 4.33
N TYR A 73 -11.59 4.62 4.68
CA TYR A 73 -11.29 6.03 4.47
C TYR A 73 -11.15 6.39 2.99
N LEU A 74 -10.55 5.53 2.17
CA LEU A 74 -10.54 5.72 0.72
C LEU A 74 -11.98 5.82 0.17
N GLN A 75 -12.86 4.91 0.57
CA GLN A 75 -14.25 4.86 0.11
C GLN A 75 -15.05 6.09 0.57
N LEU A 76 -14.82 6.55 1.80
CA LEU A 76 -15.49 7.72 2.36
C LEU A 76 -15.13 9.01 1.60
N PHE A 77 -13.85 9.19 1.25
CA PHE A 77 -13.32 10.47 0.77
C PHE A 77 -13.05 10.54 -0.73
N GLN A 78 -13.08 9.42 -1.43
CA GLN A 78 -12.86 9.37 -2.88
C GLN A 78 -14.02 8.69 -3.61
N PRO A 79 -15.25 9.18 -3.47
CA PRO A 79 -16.39 8.55 -4.11
C PRO A 79 -16.31 8.61 -5.63
N GLY A 80 -16.91 7.62 -6.27
CA GLY A 80 -17.12 7.56 -7.71
C GLY A 80 -18.01 6.39 -8.06
N ASP A 81 -18.32 6.24 -9.36
CA ASP A 81 -19.11 5.12 -9.88
C ASP A 81 -18.53 3.74 -9.52
N ARG A 82 -17.23 3.71 -9.18
CA ARG A 82 -16.55 2.61 -8.51
C ARG A 82 -16.03 3.10 -7.18
N LEU A 83 -16.41 2.42 -6.11
CA LEU A 83 -15.82 2.67 -4.80
C LEU A 83 -14.32 2.36 -4.86
N PRO A 84 -13.45 3.32 -4.49
CA PRO A 84 -12.02 3.12 -4.47
C PRO A 84 -11.69 2.04 -3.45
N ARG A 85 -10.74 1.19 -3.79
CA ARG A 85 -10.29 0.12 -2.91
C ARG A 85 -8.82 -0.14 -3.05
N ILE A 86 -8.29 -0.77 -2.03
CA ILE A 86 -6.93 -1.29 -2.04
C ILE A 86 -6.97 -2.57 -2.89
N PHE A 87 -6.57 -2.46 -4.16
CA PHE A 87 -6.41 -3.65 -5.00
C PHE A 87 -5.31 -4.54 -4.42
N GLU A 88 -5.45 -5.85 -4.66
CA GLU A 88 -4.47 -6.87 -4.28
C GLU A 88 -4.32 -7.92 -5.37
N THR A 89 -3.13 -8.50 -5.46
CA THR A 89 -2.80 -9.62 -6.35
C THR A 89 -3.54 -10.86 -5.89
N THR A 90 -4.09 -11.63 -6.82
CA THR A 90 -4.53 -13.00 -6.55
C THR A 90 -3.46 -13.97 -6.96
N HIS A 91 -3.12 -14.89 -6.07
CA HIS A 91 -2.11 -15.92 -6.28
C HIS A 91 -2.77 -17.26 -6.56
N ILE A 92 -2.28 -17.96 -7.58
CA ILE A 92 -2.70 -19.32 -7.92
C ILE A 92 -1.54 -20.26 -7.66
N TYR A 93 -1.75 -21.28 -6.86
CA TYR A 93 -0.76 -22.31 -6.51
C TYR A 93 -1.20 -23.68 -6.99
N ASP A 94 -0.22 -24.54 -7.24
CA ASP A 94 -0.47 -25.97 -7.40
C ASP A 94 -0.72 -26.65 -6.03
N ARG A 95 -1.06 -27.95 -6.08
CA ARG A 95 -1.30 -28.78 -4.89
C ARG A 95 -0.10 -28.89 -3.94
N THR A 96 1.09 -28.49 -4.38
CA THR A 96 2.34 -28.52 -3.59
C THR A 96 2.67 -27.15 -2.99
N GLY A 97 1.88 -26.12 -3.27
CA GLY A 97 2.12 -24.74 -2.84
C GLY A 97 3.07 -23.98 -3.78
N THR A 98 3.36 -24.50 -4.98
CA THR A 98 4.17 -23.79 -5.97
C THR A 98 3.31 -22.75 -6.68
N LEU A 99 3.72 -21.49 -6.68
CA LEU A 99 3.03 -20.41 -7.39
C LEU A 99 3.04 -20.67 -8.90
N LEU A 100 1.85 -20.83 -9.47
CA LEU A 100 1.60 -21.07 -10.89
C LEU A 100 1.38 -19.77 -11.67
N ALA A 101 0.61 -18.84 -11.10
CA ALA A 101 0.24 -17.59 -11.75
C ALA A 101 -0.18 -16.52 -10.74
N GLU A 102 -0.01 -15.27 -11.14
CA GLU A 102 -0.54 -14.09 -10.47
C GLU A 102 -1.63 -13.46 -11.35
N ILE A 103 -2.74 -13.06 -10.76
CA ILE A 103 -3.78 -12.26 -11.41
C ILE A 103 -3.74 -10.86 -10.80
N PHE A 104 -3.40 -9.88 -11.61
CA PHE A 104 -3.40 -8.47 -11.24
C PHE A 104 -3.82 -7.59 -12.43
N ASN A 105 -4.62 -6.56 -12.16
CA ASN A 105 -5.12 -5.63 -13.18
C ASN A 105 -4.41 -4.28 -13.10
N GLU A 106 -4.52 -3.58 -11.95
CA GLU A 106 -3.90 -2.26 -11.74
C GLU A 106 -2.41 -2.31 -11.38
N GLY A 107 -1.97 -3.45 -10.85
CA GLY A 107 -0.61 -3.67 -10.36
C GLY A 107 -0.59 -4.76 -9.31
N ARG A 108 0.61 -5.12 -8.86
CA ARG A 108 0.82 -6.10 -7.81
C ARG A 108 0.77 -5.43 -6.44
N ARG A 109 0.03 -6.01 -5.51
CA ARG A 109 0.05 -5.67 -4.09
C ARG A 109 -0.31 -6.89 -3.27
N THR A 110 0.48 -7.13 -2.22
CA THR A 110 0.11 -7.97 -1.09
C THR A 110 0.28 -7.08 0.14
N TRP A 111 -0.79 -6.91 0.93
CA TRP A 111 -0.70 -6.12 2.15
C TRP A 111 0.21 -6.82 3.16
N ALA A 112 1.25 -6.12 3.61
CA ALA A 112 2.14 -6.58 4.67
C ALA A 112 1.83 -5.81 5.96
N GLU A 113 1.48 -6.53 7.02
CA GLU A 113 1.44 -5.97 8.37
C GLU A 113 2.82 -5.41 8.75
N ILE A 114 2.85 -4.39 9.60
CA ILE A 114 4.10 -3.68 9.92
C ILE A 114 5.21 -4.60 10.47
N ASP A 115 4.85 -5.68 11.15
CA ASP A 115 5.77 -6.68 11.71
C ASP A 115 6.27 -7.70 10.66
N ARG A 116 5.69 -7.71 9.46
CA ARG A 116 6.12 -8.47 8.28
C ARG A 116 6.96 -7.65 7.31
N ILE A 117 7.39 -6.47 7.71
CA ILE A 117 8.26 -5.60 6.93
C ILE A 117 9.64 -5.57 7.61
N SER A 118 10.71 -5.73 6.82
CA SER A 118 12.07 -5.65 7.35
C SER A 118 12.30 -4.34 8.13
N PRO A 119 12.83 -4.40 9.36
CA PRO A 119 13.10 -3.20 10.14
C PRO A 119 14.08 -2.26 9.43
N TYR A 120 14.98 -2.79 8.60
CA TYR A 120 15.89 -1.98 7.79
C TYR A 120 15.16 -1.12 6.76
N LEU A 121 14.03 -1.60 6.23
CA LEU A 121 13.22 -0.82 5.29
C LEU A 121 12.47 0.28 6.03
N ILE A 122 11.90 -0.05 7.19
CA ILE A 122 11.23 0.92 8.08
C ILE A 122 12.19 2.07 8.43
N ASP A 123 13.37 1.74 8.94
CA ASP A 123 14.38 2.73 9.35
C ASP A 123 14.85 3.59 8.17
N ALA A 124 15.15 2.96 7.02
CA ALA A 124 15.58 3.66 5.82
C ALA A 124 14.50 4.62 5.29
N THR A 125 13.23 4.20 5.29
CA THR A 125 12.10 5.03 4.89
C THR A 125 11.91 6.21 5.84
N ILE A 126 11.94 5.99 7.16
CA ILE A 126 11.79 7.06 8.15
C ILE A 126 12.93 8.06 8.03
N ALA A 127 14.19 7.60 7.97
CA ALA A 127 15.35 8.48 7.84
C ALA A 127 15.29 9.33 6.56
N THR A 128 14.71 8.80 5.48
CA THR A 128 14.63 9.47 4.19
C THR A 128 13.46 10.45 4.08
N GLU A 129 12.28 10.06 4.57
CA GLU A 129 11.03 10.79 4.30
C GLU A 129 10.60 11.69 5.46
N ASP A 130 10.84 11.27 6.70
CA ASP A 130 10.37 11.94 7.91
C ASP A 130 11.16 11.53 9.16
N SER A 131 12.38 12.05 9.34
CA SER A 131 13.27 11.61 10.43
C SER A 131 12.76 11.90 11.84
N THR A 132 11.73 12.73 11.99
CA THR A 132 11.06 13.01 13.27
C THR A 132 9.77 12.21 13.46
N PHE A 133 9.46 11.25 12.57
CA PHE A 133 8.17 10.56 12.46
C PHE A 133 7.59 10.10 13.80
N PHE A 134 8.39 9.42 14.64
CA PHE A 134 7.91 8.90 15.92
C PHE A 134 7.60 9.98 16.97
N PHE A 135 8.16 11.17 16.82
CA PHE A 135 8.06 12.26 17.81
C PHE A 135 7.18 13.42 17.36
N ASN A 136 6.93 13.55 16.05
CA ASN A 136 6.07 14.59 15.50
C ASN A 136 4.58 14.21 15.63
N PHE A 137 3.68 15.18 15.68
CA PHE A 137 2.22 14.95 15.77
C PHE A 137 1.56 14.94 14.38
N GLY A 138 2.19 14.25 13.43
CA GLY A 138 1.76 14.19 12.03
C GLY A 138 2.35 15.30 11.16
N ILE A 139 2.93 16.34 11.76
CA ILE A 139 3.51 17.50 11.08
C ILE A 139 4.84 17.85 11.74
N ASP A 140 5.85 18.20 10.93
CA ASP A 140 7.10 18.76 11.42
C ASP A 140 7.22 20.25 11.06
N ALA A 141 6.85 21.11 12.01
CA ALA A 141 6.91 22.57 11.85
C ALA A 141 8.34 23.08 11.59
N ARG A 142 9.35 22.46 12.20
CA ARG A 142 10.76 22.86 11.99
C ARG A 142 11.18 22.56 10.56
N ARG A 143 10.79 21.39 10.03
CA ARG A 143 11.07 21.03 8.64
C ARG A 143 10.32 21.91 7.65
N ILE A 144 9.06 22.27 7.94
CA ILE A 144 8.29 23.21 7.10
C ILE A 144 9.01 24.56 6.99
N VAL A 145 9.41 25.15 8.13
CA VAL A 145 10.12 26.43 8.14
C VAL A 145 11.47 26.32 7.45
N GLY A 146 12.24 25.26 7.73
CA GLY A 146 13.54 25.03 7.11
C GLY A 146 13.46 24.88 5.58
N ALA A 147 12.48 24.10 5.09
CA ALA A 147 12.25 23.95 3.66
C ALA A 147 11.78 25.25 3.01
N ALA A 148 10.96 26.06 3.69
CA ALA A 148 10.54 27.37 3.18
C ALA A 148 11.73 28.33 3.00
N ILE A 149 12.66 28.37 3.96
CA ILE A 149 13.88 29.18 3.88
C ILE A 149 14.76 28.70 2.71
N GLN A 150 15.04 27.41 2.63
CA GLN A 150 15.88 26.83 1.56
C GLN A 150 15.30 27.10 0.16
N ASN A 151 13.98 26.95 0.00
CA ASN A 151 13.31 27.19 -1.28
C ASN A 151 13.28 28.69 -1.62
N ALA A 152 13.18 29.58 -0.63
CA ALA A 152 13.26 31.02 -0.85
C ALA A 152 14.67 31.46 -1.26
N GLU A 153 15.71 30.89 -0.65
CA GLU A 153 17.12 31.14 -1.00
C GLU A 153 17.47 30.59 -2.39
N ALA A 154 16.95 29.41 -2.75
CA ALA A 154 17.19 28.78 -4.05
C ALA A 154 16.34 29.40 -5.18
N GLY A 155 15.24 30.08 -4.87
CA GLY A 155 14.28 30.59 -5.85
C GLY A 155 13.43 29.50 -6.53
N GLU A 156 13.59 28.23 -6.13
CA GLU A 156 12.86 27.08 -6.63
C GLU A 156 12.62 26.06 -5.49
N ILE A 157 11.73 25.07 -5.73
CA ILE A 157 11.46 24.03 -4.74
C ILE A 157 12.60 22.99 -4.78
N VAL A 158 13.55 23.11 -3.87
CA VAL A 158 14.69 22.19 -3.71
C VAL A 158 14.53 21.24 -2.51
N SER A 159 13.65 21.57 -1.58
CA SER A 159 13.46 20.85 -0.32
C SER A 159 12.00 20.59 0.00
N GLY A 160 11.68 19.36 0.40
CA GLY A 160 10.35 18.89 0.74
C GLY A 160 10.03 19.04 2.24
N ALA A 161 8.79 19.40 2.55
CA ALA A 161 8.31 19.59 3.93
C ALA A 161 7.29 18.54 4.42
N SER A 162 6.82 17.65 3.53
CA SER A 162 5.71 16.73 3.81
C SER A 162 6.14 15.53 4.64
N THR A 163 5.50 15.31 5.79
CA THR A 163 5.73 14.14 6.68
C THR A 163 5.14 12.88 6.08
N ILE A 164 5.56 11.71 6.59
CA ILE A 164 4.94 10.44 6.23
C ILE A 164 3.42 10.53 6.45
N THR A 165 3.00 11.09 7.60
CA THR A 165 1.57 11.27 7.93
C THR A 165 0.84 12.19 6.94
N MET A 166 1.45 13.30 6.49
CA MET A 166 0.88 14.17 5.46
C MET A 166 0.78 13.46 4.11
N GLN A 167 1.79 12.66 3.74
CA GLN A 167 1.77 11.88 2.51
C GLN A 167 0.70 10.77 2.56
N THR A 168 0.49 10.14 3.71
CA THR A 168 -0.61 9.20 3.94
C THR A 168 -1.96 9.89 3.84
N ALA A 169 -2.13 11.04 4.49
CA ALA A 169 -3.37 11.84 4.42
C ALA A 169 -3.70 12.26 2.98
N ARG A 170 -2.70 12.71 2.21
CA ARG A 170 -2.84 13.01 0.78
C ARG A 170 -3.37 11.81 -0.01
N THR A 171 -2.90 10.61 0.33
CA THR A 171 -3.25 9.39 -0.42
C THR A 171 -4.64 8.87 -0.06
N LEU A 172 -5.03 8.96 1.21
CA LEU A 172 -6.34 8.49 1.70
C LEU A 172 -7.47 9.48 1.38
N PHE A 173 -7.24 10.78 1.52
CA PHE A 173 -8.34 11.75 1.60
C PHE A 173 -8.49 12.64 0.37
N LEU A 174 -7.46 12.72 -0.49
CA LEU A 174 -7.53 13.55 -1.68
C LEU A 174 -7.81 12.72 -2.94
N LEU A 175 -8.74 13.22 -3.76
CA LEU A 175 -9.02 12.67 -5.08
C LEU A 175 -7.74 12.61 -5.92
N PRO A 176 -7.51 11.54 -6.72
CA PRO A 176 -6.29 11.38 -7.51
C PRO A 176 -5.95 12.58 -8.40
N THR A 177 -6.97 13.25 -8.95
CA THR A 177 -6.83 14.48 -9.76
C THR A 177 -6.24 15.65 -8.97
N ASN A 178 -6.47 15.70 -7.66
CA ASN A 178 -6.07 16.80 -6.80
C ASN A 178 -4.74 16.54 -6.05
N ARG A 179 -4.27 15.28 -5.97
CA ARG A 179 -3.06 14.89 -5.20
C ARG A 179 -1.78 15.60 -5.66
N TYR A 180 -1.68 15.93 -6.94
CA TYR A 180 -0.48 16.53 -7.54
C TYR A 180 -0.60 18.05 -7.77
N ASN A 181 -1.75 18.66 -7.43
CA ASN A 181 -1.91 20.11 -7.50
C ASN A 181 -1.03 20.78 -6.45
N GLN A 182 -0.19 21.74 -6.81
CA GLN A 182 0.71 22.41 -5.85
C GLN A 182 0.05 23.58 -5.08
N SER A 183 -1.28 23.67 -5.05
CA SER A 183 -2.00 24.74 -4.36
C SER A 183 -1.72 24.76 -2.84
N MET A 184 -1.70 25.98 -2.28
CA MET A 184 -1.54 26.19 -0.83
C MET A 184 -2.73 25.63 -0.04
N GLU A 185 -3.93 25.73 -0.62
CA GLU A 185 -5.18 25.21 -0.05
C GLU A 185 -5.16 23.68 0.14
N ARG A 186 -4.67 22.93 -0.85
CA ARG A 186 -4.46 21.48 -0.70
C ARG A 186 -3.49 21.19 0.45
N LYS A 187 -2.38 21.94 0.54
CA LYS A 187 -1.39 21.74 1.61
C LYS A 187 -1.98 22.00 3.00
N SER A 188 -2.88 22.98 3.16
CA SER A 188 -3.58 23.18 4.45
C SER A 188 -4.53 22.03 4.80
N ILE A 189 -5.18 21.41 3.81
CA ILE A 189 -6.02 20.24 4.04
C ILE A 189 -5.16 19.03 4.45
N GLU A 190 -4.05 18.79 3.76
CA GLU A 190 -3.11 17.72 4.13
C GLU A 190 -2.59 17.90 5.55
N LEU A 191 -2.33 19.15 5.96
CA LEU A 191 -1.89 19.49 7.31
C LEU A 191 -2.92 19.08 8.35
N GLU A 192 -4.17 19.53 8.22
CA GLU A 192 -5.22 19.23 9.20
C GLU A 192 -5.59 17.74 9.19
N MET A 193 -5.67 17.12 8.01
CA MET A 193 -5.95 15.70 7.89
C MET A 193 -4.82 14.84 8.48
N ALA A 194 -3.56 15.26 8.36
CA ALA A 194 -2.44 14.58 9.00
C ALA A 194 -2.52 14.66 10.53
N ARG A 195 -2.92 15.81 11.07
CA ARG A 195 -3.15 15.99 12.51
C ARG A 195 -4.24 15.05 13.00
N GLN A 196 -5.40 15.04 12.31
CA GLN A 196 -6.51 14.17 12.67
C GLN A 196 -6.18 12.68 12.52
N LEU A 197 -5.39 12.30 11.52
CA LEU A 197 -4.91 10.93 11.35
C LEU A 197 -4.01 10.52 12.53
N SER A 198 -3.11 11.42 12.97
CA SER A 198 -2.25 11.20 14.14
C SER A 198 -3.01 11.07 15.46
N ASP A 199 -4.22 11.64 15.57
CA ASP A 199 -5.09 11.51 16.74
C ASP A 199 -5.81 10.14 16.79
N ARG A 200 -5.94 9.45 15.64
CA ARG A 200 -6.82 8.26 15.47
C ARG A 200 -6.08 6.97 15.18
N PHE A 201 -4.85 7.06 14.68
CA PHE A 201 -4.00 5.94 14.33
C PHE A 201 -2.69 6.04 15.09
N SER A 202 -2.18 4.90 15.54
CA SER A 202 -0.83 4.84 16.07
C SER A 202 0.21 5.07 14.96
N LYS A 203 1.43 5.44 15.35
CA LYS A 203 2.53 5.64 14.40
C LYS A 203 2.83 4.40 13.56
N ALA A 204 2.74 3.22 14.16
CA ALA A 204 2.95 1.95 13.45
C ALA A 204 1.92 1.76 12.33
N GLU A 205 0.65 2.07 12.60
CA GLU A 205 -0.43 1.89 11.63
C GLU A 205 -0.37 2.93 10.51
N ILE A 206 -0.04 4.18 10.83
CA ILE A 206 0.18 5.23 9.82
C ILE A 206 1.31 4.81 8.87
N LEU A 207 2.39 4.26 9.43
CA LEU A 207 3.53 3.79 8.65
C LEU A 207 3.19 2.56 7.80
N GLU A 208 2.42 1.61 8.35
CA GLU A 208 1.92 0.46 7.60
C GLU A 208 1.10 0.88 6.39
N ILE A 209 0.16 1.82 6.57
CA ILE A 209 -0.64 2.37 5.47
C ILE A 209 0.27 3.06 4.44
N TYR A 210 1.19 3.90 4.91
CA TYR A 210 2.13 4.61 4.04
C TYR A 210 2.92 3.64 3.16
N LEU A 211 3.55 2.64 3.78
CA LEU A 211 4.40 1.67 3.09
C LEU A 211 3.61 0.85 2.08
N ASN A 212 2.42 0.36 2.45
CA ASN A 212 1.60 -0.50 1.58
C ASN A 212 0.93 0.25 0.41
N LEU A 213 0.68 1.56 0.56
CA LEU A 213 0.13 2.37 -0.51
C LEU A 213 1.21 2.95 -1.44
N ALA A 214 2.46 3.01 -1.00
CA ALA A 214 3.57 3.50 -1.82
C ALA A 214 3.78 2.67 -3.09
N ASN A 215 4.14 3.35 -4.18
CA ASN A 215 4.51 2.74 -5.45
C ASN A 215 6.04 2.60 -5.51
N TYR A 216 6.53 1.38 -5.74
CA TYR A 216 7.95 1.06 -5.80
C TYR A 216 8.43 0.80 -7.24
N GLY A 217 7.68 1.23 -8.26
CA GLY A 217 8.01 0.98 -9.66
C GLY A 217 7.61 -0.43 -10.11
N HIS A 218 7.80 -0.74 -11.38
CA HIS A 218 7.46 -2.05 -11.98
C HIS A 218 6.07 -2.62 -11.63
N LEU A 219 5.07 -1.73 -11.52
CA LEU A 219 3.70 -2.05 -11.06
C LEU A 219 3.61 -2.66 -9.66
N ALA A 220 4.67 -2.57 -8.84
CA ALA A 220 4.70 -3.07 -7.48
C ALA A 220 4.29 -1.98 -6.48
N TYR A 221 3.24 -2.24 -5.73
CA TYR A 221 2.74 -1.36 -4.68
C TYR A 221 2.82 -2.06 -3.34
N GLY A 222 3.40 -1.37 -2.36
CA GLY A 222 3.73 -1.96 -1.07
C GLY A 222 5.05 -2.73 -1.07
N PRO A 223 5.62 -2.94 0.12
CA PRO A 223 6.95 -3.52 0.28
C PRO A 223 7.00 -4.99 -0.12
N GLU A 224 5.95 -5.78 0.16
CA GLU A 224 5.92 -7.21 -0.17
C GLU A 224 5.97 -7.43 -1.69
N ALA A 225 5.07 -6.78 -2.43
CA ALA A 225 5.06 -6.89 -3.89
C ALA A 225 6.39 -6.42 -4.50
N ALA A 226 6.97 -5.34 -3.97
CA ALA A 226 8.23 -4.82 -4.47
C ALA A 226 9.40 -5.77 -4.18
N SER A 227 9.44 -6.36 -2.98
CA SER A 227 10.46 -7.34 -2.60
C SER A 227 10.39 -8.61 -3.46
N GLN A 228 9.17 -9.11 -3.72
CA GLN A 228 8.98 -10.27 -4.60
C GLN A 228 9.40 -9.96 -6.05
N VAL A 229 8.99 -8.80 -6.56
CA VAL A 229 9.34 -8.36 -7.92
C VAL A 229 10.85 -8.21 -8.08
N TYR A 230 11.51 -7.43 -7.21
CA TYR A 230 12.91 -7.10 -7.39
C TYR A 230 13.89 -8.16 -6.89
N PHE A 231 13.53 -8.91 -5.86
CA PHE A 231 14.46 -9.82 -5.17
C PHE A 231 13.94 -11.26 -5.02
N GLY A 232 12.66 -11.51 -5.34
CA GLY A 232 12.06 -12.85 -5.29
C GLY A 232 11.93 -13.43 -3.88
N LYS A 233 11.69 -12.57 -2.88
CA LYS A 233 11.58 -12.94 -1.47
C LYS A 233 10.63 -12.03 -0.69
N SER A 234 10.26 -12.45 0.52
CA SER A 234 9.40 -11.65 1.40
C SER A 234 10.06 -10.34 1.81
N ALA A 235 9.24 -9.29 1.99
CA ALA A 235 9.67 -8.01 2.53
C ALA A 235 10.28 -8.11 3.93
N ALA A 236 9.90 -9.13 4.72
CA ALA A 236 10.50 -9.40 6.02
C ALA A 236 11.98 -9.81 5.91
N ASP A 237 12.36 -10.42 4.79
CA ASP A 237 13.70 -11.00 4.55
C ASP A 237 14.64 -10.07 3.77
N LEU A 238 14.24 -8.81 3.57
CA LEU A 238 15.10 -7.80 2.94
C LEU A 238 16.35 -7.56 3.78
N SER A 239 17.52 -7.72 3.15
CA SER A 239 18.78 -7.28 3.73
C SER A 239 18.85 -5.76 3.79
N GLN A 240 19.77 -5.23 4.58
CA GLN A 240 19.98 -3.79 4.71
C GLN A 240 20.30 -3.12 3.36
N ALA A 241 21.04 -3.80 2.47
CA ALA A 241 21.36 -3.28 1.14
C ALA A 241 20.15 -3.26 0.20
N GLU A 242 19.28 -4.27 0.25
CA GLU A 242 18.06 -4.28 -0.56
C GLU A 242 17.01 -3.31 0.00
N ALA A 243 16.85 -3.26 1.32
CA ALA A 243 15.93 -2.36 2.01
C ALA A 243 16.25 -0.89 1.75
N THR A 244 17.53 -0.49 1.87
CA THR A 244 17.96 0.90 1.62
C THR A 244 17.88 1.29 0.14
N LEU A 245 18.04 0.32 -0.76
CA LEU A 245 17.81 0.53 -2.20
C LEU A 245 16.32 0.75 -2.47
N LEU A 246 15.46 -0.10 -1.90
CA LEU A 246 14.01 -0.05 -2.06
C LEU A 246 13.39 1.22 -1.47
N ALA A 247 13.87 1.67 -0.30
CA ALA A 247 13.41 2.90 0.37
C ALA A 247 13.59 4.17 -0.49
N GLY A 248 14.54 4.16 -1.42
CA GLY A 248 14.80 5.29 -2.30
C GLY A 248 13.81 5.45 -3.45
N ILE A 249 13.14 4.37 -3.85
CA ILE A 249 12.34 4.30 -5.08
C ILE A 249 11.05 5.15 -5.04
N PRO A 250 10.26 5.16 -3.94
CA PRO A 250 8.96 5.84 -3.92
C PRO A 250 8.99 7.32 -4.30
N GLN A 251 10.14 8.00 -4.16
CA GLN A 251 10.30 9.40 -4.54
C GLN A 251 10.11 9.61 -6.06
N GLN A 252 10.66 8.72 -6.89
CA GLN A 252 10.59 8.78 -8.35
C GLN A 252 10.49 7.37 -8.94
N PRO A 253 9.35 6.67 -8.76
CA PRO A 253 9.25 5.24 -9.05
C PRO A 253 9.57 4.87 -10.51
N ALA A 254 9.25 5.77 -11.45
CA ALA A 254 9.51 5.57 -12.87
C ALA A 254 11.00 5.73 -13.25
N ASN A 255 11.76 6.55 -12.51
CA ASN A 255 13.16 6.86 -12.84
C ASN A 255 14.17 6.06 -11.99
N LEU A 256 13.69 5.38 -10.95
CA LEU A 256 14.50 4.65 -9.97
C LEU A 256 14.19 3.16 -9.97
N ASP A 257 13.56 2.68 -11.04
CA ASP A 257 13.25 1.27 -11.23
C ASP A 257 14.55 0.46 -11.39
N LEU A 258 14.67 -0.63 -10.62
CA LEU A 258 15.93 -1.38 -10.50
C LEU A 258 16.29 -2.17 -11.76
N PHE A 259 15.32 -2.49 -12.62
CA PHE A 259 15.55 -3.24 -13.84
C PHE A 259 15.95 -2.34 -15.01
N THR A 260 15.41 -1.12 -15.04
CA THR A 260 15.64 -0.16 -16.13
C THR A 260 16.81 0.78 -15.86
N ASP A 261 16.98 1.28 -14.63
CA ASP A 261 18.08 2.16 -14.26
C ASP A 261 18.63 1.86 -12.85
N PHE A 262 19.33 0.73 -12.75
CA PHE A 262 19.99 0.34 -11.52
C PHE A 262 21.03 1.36 -11.03
N ALA A 263 21.69 2.09 -11.94
CA ALA A 263 22.71 3.07 -11.58
C ALA A 263 22.08 4.28 -10.87
N ALA A 264 20.96 4.80 -11.38
CA ALA A 264 20.19 5.86 -10.73
C ALA A 264 19.65 5.39 -9.37
N ALA A 265 19.12 4.16 -9.29
CA ALA A 265 18.66 3.59 -8.03
C ALA A 265 19.80 3.46 -6.99
N LYS A 266 20.99 3.00 -7.42
CA LYS A 266 22.19 2.98 -6.55
C LYS A 266 22.61 4.38 -6.12
N ALA A 267 22.60 5.36 -7.02
CA ALA A 267 22.88 6.75 -6.64
C ALA A 267 21.89 7.25 -5.58
N ARG A 268 20.61 6.92 -5.73
CA ARG A 268 19.58 7.22 -4.72
C ARG A 268 19.80 6.47 -3.41
N GLN A 269 20.19 5.20 -3.44
CA GLN A 269 20.55 4.44 -2.23
C GLN A 269 21.66 5.14 -1.45
N ARG A 270 22.65 5.73 -2.13
CA ARG A 270 23.70 6.50 -1.45
C ARG A 270 23.10 7.69 -0.68
N VAL A 271 22.11 8.38 -1.23
CA VAL A 271 21.40 9.46 -0.54
C VAL A 271 20.67 8.94 0.69
N VAL A 272 19.94 7.82 0.56
CA VAL A 272 19.25 7.15 1.69
C VAL A 272 20.23 6.83 2.81
N LEU A 273 21.35 6.17 2.49
CA LEU A 273 22.38 5.81 3.46
C LEU A 273 23.00 7.05 4.14
N ASN A 274 23.25 8.12 3.41
CA ASN A 274 23.75 9.38 3.98
C ASN A 274 22.73 10.01 4.94
N LEU A 275 21.43 9.90 4.64
CA LEU A 275 20.36 10.36 5.55
C LEU A 275 20.26 9.49 6.79
N MET A 276 20.41 8.17 6.67
CA MET A 276 20.50 7.26 7.80
C MET A 276 21.68 7.59 8.72
N VAL A 277 22.86 7.89 8.16
CA VAL A 277 24.02 8.36 8.93
C VAL A 277 23.74 9.69 9.60
N ARG A 278 23.17 10.66 8.87
CA ARG A 278 22.81 11.98 9.40
C ARG A 278 21.85 11.92 10.57
N HIS A 279 21.00 10.90 10.61
CA HIS A 279 20.00 10.69 11.65
C HIS A 279 20.39 9.58 12.64
N ASP A 280 21.68 9.26 12.72
CA ASP A 280 22.28 8.34 13.70
C ASP A 280 21.76 6.89 13.65
N TYR A 281 21.16 6.46 12.53
CA TYR A 281 20.78 5.06 12.30
C TYR A 281 21.99 4.18 11.96
N LEU A 282 23.05 4.76 11.39
CA LEU A 282 24.25 4.06 10.91
C LEU A 282 25.50 4.88 11.17
N GLN A 283 26.64 4.20 11.32
CA GLN A 283 27.94 4.86 11.21
C GLN A 283 28.35 5.03 9.73
N PRO A 284 29.16 6.05 9.38
CA PRO A 284 29.61 6.27 8.00
C PRO A 284 30.24 5.04 7.34
N GLU A 285 31.07 4.31 8.09
CA GLU A 285 31.75 3.11 7.60
C GLU A 285 30.78 1.96 7.32
N GLU A 286 29.71 1.86 8.12
CA GLU A 286 28.64 0.88 7.93
C GLU A 286 27.84 1.22 6.67
N ALA A 287 27.49 2.48 6.46
CA ALA A 287 26.85 2.95 5.24
C ALA A 287 27.68 2.62 3.98
N ASP A 288 28.99 2.81 4.03
CA ASP A 288 29.89 2.44 2.95
C ASP A 288 30.02 0.92 2.75
N ALA A 289 29.91 0.13 3.80
CA ALA A 289 29.87 -1.32 3.70
C ALA A 289 28.58 -1.79 3.03
N ILE A 290 27.42 -1.29 3.47
CA ILE A 290 26.09 -1.60 2.90
C ILE A 290 26.05 -1.23 1.42
N TYR A 291 26.53 -0.03 1.06
CA TYR A 291 26.54 0.43 -0.32
C TYR A 291 27.32 -0.49 -1.25
N ARG A 292 28.38 -1.13 -0.76
CA ARG A 292 29.24 -2.05 -1.53
C ARG A 292 28.70 -3.48 -1.60
N GLN A 293 27.68 -3.82 -0.80
CA GLN A 293 27.10 -5.16 -0.85
C GLN A 293 26.49 -5.43 -2.23
N PRO A 294 26.79 -6.58 -2.85
CA PRO A 294 26.18 -6.95 -4.11
C PRO A 294 24.70 -7.27 -3.91
N VAL A 295 23.84 -6.57 -4.63
CA VAL A 295 22.39 -6.85 -4.67
C VAL A 295 22.11 -7.68 -5.92
N ARG A 296 21.47 -8.84 -5.75
CA ARG A 296 21.06 -9.70 -6.86
C ARG A 296 19.60 -9.46 -7.14
N LEU A 297 19.31 -8.93 -8.32
CA LEU A 297 17.94 -8.78 -8.77
C LEU A 297 17.35 -10.13 -9.20
N ASN A 298 16.05 -10.27 -9.02
CA ASN A 298 15.28 -11.39 -9.51
C ASN A 298 15.34 -11.40 -11.05
N PRO A 299 15.88 -12.46 -11.68
CA PRO A 299 15.97 -12.53 -13.14
C PRO A 299 14.61 -12.71 -13.83
N ARG A 300 13.53 -12.95 -13.06
CA ARG A 300 12.15 -13.14 -13.55
C ARG A 300 11.29 -11.91 -13.23
N SER A 301 11.76 -10.74 -13.65
CA SER A 301 11.09 -9.45 -13.42
C SER A 301 9.78 -9.30 -14.18
N ASP A 302 9.72 -9.87 -15.38
CA ASP A 302 8.63 -9.64 -16.31
C ASP A 302 7.54 -10.66 -16.04
N VAL A 303 6.28 -10.20 -16.06
CA VAL A 303 5.03 -10.98 -16.02
C VAL A 303 5.34 -12.45 -16.10
N THR A 304 5.35 -13.18 -14.97
CA THR A 304 5.56 -14.62 -14.99
C THR A 304 4.63 -15.12 -16.07
N PRO A 305 5.12 -15.57 -17.24
CA PRO A 305 4.23 -16.13 -18.23
C PRO A 305 3.63 -17.27 -17.45
N SER A 306 2.30 -17.25 -17.25
CA SER A 306 1.64 -18.29 -16.49
C SER A 306 2.26 -19.60 -16.97
N LEU A 307 2.82 -20.38 -16.04
CA LEU A 307 3.48 -21.64 -16.42
C LEU A 307 2.50 -22.54 -17.19
N THR A 308 1.20 -22.22 -17.07
CA THR A 308 0.06 -22.89 -17.66
C THR A 308 -1.01 -21.88 -18.13
N PRO A 309 -0.82 -21.11 -19.23
CA PRO A 309 -1.71 -20.00 -19.59
C PRO A 309 -3.17 -20.42 -19.79
N HIS A 310 -3.38 -21.58 -20.41
CA HIS A 310 -4.73 -22.15 -20.59
C HIS A 310 -5.36 -22.61 -19.27
N PHE A 311 -4.56 -23.11 -18.33
CA PHE A 311 -5.07 -23.51 -17.03
C PHE A 311 -5.41 -22.31 -16.15
N THR A 312 -4.62 -21.24 -16.21
CA THR A 312 -4.95 -19.97 -15.54
C THR A 312 -6.25 -19.39 -16.08
N GLN A 313 -6.45 -19.37 -17.40
CA GLN A 313 -7.73 -18.95 -17.99
C GLN A 313 -8.91 -19.82 -17.54
N PHE A 314 -8.70 -21.13 -17.40
CA PHE A 314 -9.72 -22.04 -16.87
C PHE A 314 -10.07 -21.72 -15.41
N ILE A 315 -9.06 -21.49 -14.56
CA ILE A 315 -9.24 -21.13 -13.14
C ILE A 315 -9.97 -19.80 -13.02
N GLU A 316 -9.59 -18.80 -13.82
CA GLU A 316 -10.26 -17.52 -13.88
C GLU A 316 -11.76 -17.67 -14.20
N ALA A 317 -12.10 -18.49 -15.21
CA ALA A 317 -13.48 -18.76 -15.59
C ALA A 317 -14.27 -19.56 -14.53
N GLU A 318 -13.60 -20.45 -13.78
CA GLU A 318 -14.22 -21.20 -12.68
C GLU A 318 -14.47 -20.28 -11.47
N LEU A 319 -13.50 -19.43 -11.15
CA LEU A 319 -13.59 -18.45 -10.06
C LEU A 319 -14.73 -17.46 -10.28
N ASP A 320 -14.91 -16.96 -11.51
CA ASP A 320 -16.04 -16.09 -11.86
C ASP A 320 -17.39 -16.77 -11.63
N ARG A 321 -17.52 -18.04 -12.03
CA ARG A 321 -18.76 -18.81 -11.84
C ARG A 321 -19.06 -19.01 -10.36
N PHE A 322 -18.04 -19.34 -9.57
CA PHE A 322 -18.18 -19.54 -8.13
C PHE A 322 -18.67 -18.27 -7.42
N LEU A 323 -18.03 -17.13 -7.70
CA LEU A 323 -18.28 -15.90 -6.97
C LEU A 323 -19.62 -15.24 -7.32
N VAL A 324 -20.11 -15.43 -8.54
CA VAL A 324 -21.47 -15.01 -8.92
C VAL A 324 -22.53 -15.84 -8.17
N GLY A 325 -22.31 -17.14 -7.99
CA GLY A 325 -23.25 -18.04 -7.33
C GLY A 325 -23.36 -17.85 -5.81
N ALA A 326 -22.36 -17.26 -5.16
CA ALA A 326 -22.29 -17.14 -3.70
C ALA A 326 -23.12 -15.98 -3.11
N HIS A 327 -23.74 -15.11 -3.93
CA HIS A 327 -24.50 -13.92 -3.47
C HIS A 327 -23.76 -13.00 -2.47
N LEU A 328 -22.43 -13.03 -2.45
CA LEU A 328 -21.59 -12.25 -1.52
C LEU A 328 -21.43 -10.76 -1.92
N VAL A 329 -22.17 -10.22 -2.91
CA VAL A 329 -21.78 -8.97 -3.60
C VAL A 329 -22.97 -8.08 -4.04
N ARG A 330 -22.84 -6.75 -3.85
CA ARG A 330 -23.57 -5.72 -4.61
C ARG A 330 -22.71 -5.25 -5.79
N VAL A 331 -23.20 -5.41 -7.01
CA VAL A 331 -22.51 -5.05 -8.27
C VAL A 331 -22.72 -3.57 -8.58
N ALA A 332 -21.65 -2.83 -8.86
CA ALA A 332 -21.75 -1.53 -9.53
C ALA A 332 -21.99 -1.77 -11.03
N ALA A 333 -23.09 -1.22 -11.57
CA ALA A 333 -23.45 -1.37 -12.97
C ALA A 333 -22.36 -0.78 -13.89
N GLY A 334 -21.97 -1.49 -14.95
CA GLY A 334 -21.05 -0.96 -15.98
C GLY A 334 -19.85 -1.83 -16.36
N GLY A 335 -19.73 -3.05 -15.81
CA GLY A 335 -19.02 -4.16 -16.47
C GLY A 335 -17.53 -3.97 -16.76
N ARG A 336 -16.80 -3.18 -15.98
CA ARG A 336 -15.36 -2.94 -16.22
C ARG A 336 -14.48 -3.12 -15.01
N TRP A 337 -15.04 -3.57 -13.89
CA TRP A 337 -14.25 -3.84 -12.72
C TRP A 337 -14.98 -4.78 -11.77
N ASP A 338 -14.20 -5.59 -11.09
CA ASP A 338 -14.69 -6.75 -10.40
C ASP A 338 -13.87 -7.08 -9.15
N SER A 339 -14.44 -6.77 -7.97
CA SER A 339 -13.86 -7.14 -6.68
C SER A 339 -13.83 -8.64 -6.42
N ARG A 340 -14.45 -9.45 -7.28
CA ARG A 340 -14.47 -10.91 -7.18
C ARG A 340 -13.04 -11.50 -7.05
N ARG A 341 -11.97 -10.91 -7.62
CA ARG A 341 -10.65 -11.57 -7.73
C ARG A 341 -9.44 -10.84 -7.13
N ALA A 342 -9.59 -9.95 -6.14
CA ALA A 342 -8.41 -9.27 -5.58
C ALA A 342 -8.05 -9.85 -4.22
N GLY A 343 -6.78 -10.23 -4.03
CA GLY A 343 -6.24 -10.75 -2.78
C GLY A 343 -6.62 -12.19 -2.45
N LEU A 344 -6.96 -13.01 -3.44
CA LEU A 344 -7.31 -14.41 -3.21
C LEU A 344 -6.07 -15.31 -3.27
N GLU A 345 -6.02 -16.30 -2.38
CA GLU A 345 -5.05 -17.39 -2.43
C GLU A 345 -5.78 -18.65 -2.95
N VAL A 346 -5.53 -19.01 -4.21
CA VAL A 346 -6.21 -20.11 -4.90
C VAL A 346 -5.28 -21.31 -5.00
N THR A 347 -5.61 -22.42 -4.34
CA THR A 347 -4.87 -23.68 -4.47
C THR A 347 -5.58 -24.63 -5.42
N THR A 348 -4.87 -25.16 -6.42
CA THR A 348 -5.39 -26.10 -7.41
C THR A 348 -5.01 -27.54 -7.06
N THR A 349 -5.76 -28.50 -7.59
CA THR A 349 -5.52 -29.94 -7.39
C THR A 349 -4.44 -30.53 -8.28
#